data_AF-A0A2E7UV99-F1
#
_entry.id   AF-A0A2E7UV99-F1
#
_cell.length_a   1.000
_cell.length_b   1.000
_cell.length_c   1.000
_cell.angle_alpha   90.00
_cell.angle_beta   90.00
_cell.angle_gamma   90.00
#
_symmetry.space_group_name_H-M   'P 1'
#
loop_
_entity.id
_entity.type
_entity.pdbx_description
1 polymer ?
#
loop_
_entity_poly.entity_id
_entity_poly.type
_entity_poly.pdbx_seq_one_letter_code
_entity_poly.pdbx_strand_id
1 'polypeptide(L)'
;MVPSRKPPPPTRREWVRFLVFFGLTFLSVFVSYGWWWSGGDPFTDASAFSDSLLFAFGLMGILGAHEAGHYIVARRHGMDQTLPFFIPFPLAFGTLGAIIRLRTPPRTRSALLEMGAAGPLAGFAVALVVLALGLPGTTGHAMPEVVLQWPPPAPEEPGLVLTALGAVLSVFVDLLPEMETTNGLPLTIMANPPVMDLLGMMVIGEAPGRYDELTPLGLAGWAG
;
A
#
# COMPACT_ATOMS: atom_id res chain seq x y z
N MET A 1 -9.18 29.51 34.06
CA MET A 1 -8.53 29.11 32.79
C MET A 1 -7.18 28.49 33.12
N VAL A 2 -6.97 27.19 32.85
CA VAL A 2 -5.64 26.58 32.95
C VAL A 2 -4.84 27.00 31.72
N PRO A 3 -3.63 27.57 31.87
CA PRO A 3 -2.83 28.02 30.73
C PRO A 3 -2.65 26.87 29.73
N SER A 4 -2.85 27.15 28.44
CA SER A 4 -2.44 26.24 27.37
C SER A 4 -0.91 26.14 27.41
N ARG A 5 -0.37 25.13 28.11
CA ARG A 5 1.05 24.79 27.98
C ARG A 5 1.22 24.22 26.58
N LYS A 6 2.04 24.88 25.76
CA LYS A 6 2.49 24.30 24.49
C LYS A 6 3.05 22.90 24.78
N PRO A 7 2.67 21.88 24.00
CA PRO A 7 3.18 20.53 24.21
C PRO A 7 4.70 20.53 24.02
N PRO A 8 5.45 19.75 24.83
CA PRO A 8 6.90 19.69 24.72
C PRO A 8 7.33 19.24 23.31
N PRO A 9 8.54 19.60 22.87
CA PRO A 9 9.10 19.03 21.65
C PRO A 9 9.36 17.53 21.83
N PRO A 10 9.37 16.74 20.74
CA PRO A 10 9.72 15.32 20.82
C PRO A 10 11.15 15.14 21.33
N THR A 11 11.33 14.15 22.19
CA THR A 11 12.62 13.73 22.73
C THR A 11 13.45 12.99 21.67
N ARG A 12 14.78 12.92 21.87
CA ARG A 12 15.67 12.11 21.02
C ARG A 12 15.22 10.66 20.89
N ARG A 13 14.71 10.06 21.97
CA ARG A 13 14.23 8.66 21.95
C ARG A 13 13.00 8.48 21.07
N GLU A 14 12.10 9.46 21.04
CA GLU A 14 10.92 9.43 20.16
C GLU A 14 11.31 9.59 18.69
N TRP A 15 12.24 10.48 18.38
CA TRP A 15 12.78 10.61 17.02
C TRP A 15 13.45 9.32 16.54
N VAL A 16 14.27 8.68 17.37
CA VAL A 16 14.90 7.41 17.03
C VAL A 16 13.85 6.34 16.76
N ARG A 17 12.83 6.22 17.63
CA ARG A 17 11.73 5.25 17.40
C ARG A 17 10.99 5.54 16.10
N PHE A 18 10.63 6.80 15.86
CA PHE A 18 9.97 7.23 14.62
C PHE A 18 10.80 6.82 13.40
N LEU A 19 12.10 7.17 13.36
CA LEU A 19 12.96 6.85 12.22
C LEU A 19 13.13 5.34 12.00
N VAL A 20 13.26 4.58 13.09
CA VAL A 20 13.38 3.11 13.02
C VAL A 20 12.10 2.50 12.47
N PHE A 21 10.93 2.84 13.04
CA PHE A 21 9.66 2.27 12.57
C PHE A 21 9.32 2.74 11.16
N PHE A 22 9.55 4.01 10.84
CA PHE A 22 9.39 4.51 9.48
C PHE A 22 10.27 3.75 8.49
N GLY A 23 11.55 3.55 8.80
CA GLY A 23 12.49 2.82 7.95
C GLY A 23 12.12 1.34 7.80
N LEU A 24 11.68 0.68 8.89
CA LEU A 24 11.21 -0.71 8.86
C LEU A 24 9.94 -0.85 8.03
N THR A 25 8.98 0.08 8.17
CA THR A 25 7.76 0.07 7.36
C THR A 25 8.07 0.37 5.90
N PHE A 26 8.94 1.34 5.61
CA PHE A 26 9.37 1.61 4.24
C PHE A 26 10.00 0.36 3.59
N LEU A 27 10.91 -0.31 4.31
CA LEU A 27 11.52 -1.55 3.83
C LEU A 27 10.47 -2.66 3.63
N SER A 28 9.54 -2.80 4.58
CA SER A 28 8.44 -3.75 4.48
C SER A 28 7.56 -3.51 3.26
N VAL A 29 7.19 -2.26 2.98
CA VAL A 29 6.44 -1.85 1.78
C VAL A 29 7.22 -2.11 0.50
N PHE A 30 8.49 -1.73 0.46
CA PHE A 30 9.37 -1.99 -0.68
C PHE A 30 9.47 -3.48 -1.00
N VAL A 31 9.72 -4.30 0.03
CA VAL A 31 9.88 -5.74 -0.10
C VAL A 31 8.55 -6.41 -0.50
N SER A 32 7.44 -6.00 0.13
CA SER A 32 6.13 -6.54 -0.19
C SER A 32 5.72 -6.23 -1.62
N TYR A 33 5.91 -4.99 -2.09
CA TYR A 33 5.64 -4.66 -3.48
C TYR A 33 6.50 -5.48 -4.43
N GLY A 34 7.80 -5.59 -4.17
CA GLY A 34 8.72 -6.34 -5.01
C GLY A 34 8.27 -7.78 -5.20
N TRP A 35 8.20 -8.56 -4.12
CA TRP A 35 7.90 -9.99 -4.24
C TRP A 35 6.42 -10.31 -4.55
N TRP A 36 5.48 -9.49 -4.10
CA TRP A 36 4.05 -9.82 -4.26
C TRP A 36 3.35 -9.11 -5.41
N TRP A 37 3.88 -7.97 -5.87
CA TRP A 37 3.17 -7.09 -6.82
C TRP A 37 3.94 -6.81 -8.10
N SER A 38 5.28 -6.73 -8.05
CA SER A 38 6.09 -6.36 -9.23
C SER A 38 6.24 -7.49 -10.26
N GLY A 39 5.95 -8.74 -9.87
CA GLY A 39 6.18 -9.92 -10.70
C GLY A 39 7.65 -10.35 -10.83
N GLY A 40 8.58 -9.69 -10.13
CA GLY A 40 10.02 -10.01 -10.10
C GLY A 40 10.63 -9.95 -8.69
N ASP A 41 11.95 -10.12 -8.59
CA ASP A 41 12.67 -9.97 -7.31
C ASP A 41 13.31 -8.57 -7.21
N PRO A 42 12.93 -7.76 -6.21
CA PRO A 42 13.40 -6.38 -6.08
C PRO A 42 14.90 -6.28 -5.78
N PHE A 43 15.60 -7.36 -5.44
CA PHE A 43 17.03 -7.36 -5.16
C PHE A 43 17.88 -7.81 -6.35
N THR A 44 17.28 -8.46 -7.36
CA THR A 44 17.98 -8.90 -8.58
C THR A 44 17.56 -8.12 -9.81
N ASP A 45 16.31 -7.69 -9.88
CA ASP A 45 15.71 -7.11 -11.07
C ASP A 45 15.63 -5.59 -10.94
N ALA A 46 16.29 -4.87 -11.85
CA ALA A 46 16.39 -3.42 -11.79
C ALA A 46 15.02 -2.71 -11.92
N SER A 47 14.11 -3.27 -12.72
CA SER A 47 12.74 -2.77 -12.87
C SER A 47 11.92 -2.99 -11.60
N ALA A 48 11.95 -4.21 -11.03
CA ALA A 48 11.27 -4.50 -9.76
C ALA A 48 11.79 -3.61 -8.62
N PHE A 49 13.10 -3.36 -8.57
CA PHE A 49 13.70 -2.44 -7.62
C PHE A 49 13.14 -1.01 -7.77
N SER A 50 13.11 -0.46 -8.99
CA SER A 50 12.59 0.90 -9.22
C SER A 50 11.10 1.01 -8.92
N ASP A 51 10.33 -0.01 -9.30
CA ASP A 51 8.89 -0.03 -9.12
C ASP A 51 8.51 -0.14 -7.65
N SER A 52 9.21 -1.00 -6.89
CA SER A 52 9.09 -1.07 -5.44
C SER A 52 9.43 0.23 -4.74
N LEU A 53 10.45 0.96 -5.19
CA LEU A 53 10.77 2.27 -4.64
C LEU A 53 9.66 3.28 -4.92
N LEU A 54 9.18 3.36 -6.16
CA LEU A 54 8.12 4.28 -6.54
C LEU A 54 6.84 4.03 -5.74
N PHE A 55 6.44 2.76 -5.61
CA PHE A 55 5.29 2.37 -4.78
C PHE A 55 5.52 2.74 -3.30
N ALA A 56 6.67 2.37 -2.73
CA ALA A 56 6.97 2.64 -1.32
C ALA A 56 6.99 4.13 -1.00
N PHE A 57 7.58 4.96 -1.86
CA PHE A 57 7.54 6.42 -1.69
C PHE A 57 6.13 6.99 -1.82
N GLY A 58 5.34 6.51 -2.78
CA GLY A 58 3.94 6.91 -2.94
C GLY A 58 3.12 6.61 -1.69
N LEU A 59 3.10 5.35 -1.27
CA LEU A 59 2.28 4.89 -0.15
C LEU A 59 2.75 5.50 1.19
N MET A 60 4.06 5.51 1.45
CA MET A 60 4.60 6.12 2.67
C MET A 60 4.42 7.64 2.68
N GLY A 61 4.41 8.29 1.52
CA GLY A 61 4.08 9.71 1.37
C GLY A 61 2.63 10.02 1.77
N ILE A 62 1.69 9.19 1.32
CA ILE A 62 0.26 9.31 1.66
C ILE A 62 0.05 9.10 3.17
N LEU A 63 0.57 8.01 3.74
CA LEU A 63 0.48 7.73 5.18
C LEU A 63 1.17 8.81 6.01
N GLY A 64 2.34 9.27 5.56
CA GLY A 64 3.06 10.37 6.19
C GLY A 64 2.25 11.66 6.23
N ALA A 65 1.59 12.01 5.12
CA ALA A 65 0.71 13.18 5.03
C ALA A 65 -0.53 13.03 5.92
N HIS A 66 -1.12 11.84 5.98
CA HIS A 66 -2.24 11.51 6.85
C HIS A 66 -1.89 11.78 8.32
N GLU A 67 -0.80 11.20 8.80
CA GLU A 67 -0.37 11.39 10.18
C GLU A 67 0.11 12.82 10.45
N ALA A 68 0.73 13.47 9.48
CA ALA A 68 1.11 14.88 9.60
C ALA A 68 -0.11 15.80 9.75
N GLY A 69 -1.22 15.50 9.07
CA GLY A 69 -2.49 16.20 9.22
C GLY A 69 -3.01 16.15 10.66
N HIS A 70 -3.10 14.94 11.23
CA HIS A 70 -3.41 14.75 12.65
C HIS A 70 -2.43 15.52 13.54
N TYR A 71 -1.11 15.40 13.27
CA TYR A 71 -0.08 15.98 14.10
C TYR A 71 -0.17 17.51 14.16
N ILE A 72 -0.30 18.16 13.00
CA ILE A 72 -0.34 19.62 12.88
C ILE A 72 -1.56 20.19 13.61
N VAL A 73 -2.74 19.61 13.40
CA VAL A 73 -3.99 20.10 14.01
C VAL A 73 -4.00 19.87 15.51
N ALA A 74 -3.53 18.71 15.98
CA ALA A 74 -3.39 18.46 17.41
C ALA A 74 -2.48 19.48 18.10
N ARG A 75 -1.34 19.82 17.47
CA ARG A 75 -0.40 20.82 18.01
C ARG A 75 -0.96 22.24 18.00
N ARG A 76 -1.75 22.61 16.98
CA ARG A 76 -2.48 23.90 16.93
C ARG A 76 -3.48 24.05 18.08
N HIS A 77 -4.16 22.97 18.44
CA HIS A 77 -5.09 22.91 19.58
C HIS A 77 -4.40 22.68 20.94
N GLY A 78 -3.07 22.65 20.98
CA GLY A 78 -2.30 22.47 22.21
C GLY A 78 -2.41 21.08 22.82
N MET A 79 -2.77 20.06 22.02
CA MET A 79 -2.79 18.66 22.44
C MET A 79 -1.36 18.07 22.37
N ASP A 80 -0.96 17.37 23.42
CA ASP A 80 0.27 16.60 23.47
C ASP A 80 0.06 15.22 22.86
N GLN A 81 0.98 14.82 21.99
CA GLN A 81 0.92 13.57 21.23
C GLN A 81 2.33 13.08 20.91
N THR A 82 2.45 11.79 20.63
CA THR A 82 3.71 11.21 20.13
C THR A 82 3.93 11.54 18.65
N LEU A 83 5.16 11.32 18.18
CA LEU A 83 5.38 11.10 16.75
C LEU A 83 4.61 9.84 16.29
N PRO A 84 4.25 9.75 15.01
CA PRO A 84 3.55 8.58 14.48
C PRO A 84 4.43 7.33 14.55
N PHE A 85 3.81 6.21 14.91
CA PHE A 85 4.42 4.90 14.88
C PHE A 85 3.89 4.14 13.67
N PHE A 86 4.73 3.99 12.65
CA PHE A 86 4.43 3.18 11.48
C PHE A 86 4.52 1.70 11.82
N ILE A 87 3.61 0.90 11.28
CA ILE A 87 3.48 -0.52 11.59
C ILE A 87 3.89 -1.32 10.34
N PRO A 88 5.09 -1.92 10.32
CA PRO A 88 5.50 -2.79 9.22
C PRO A 88 4.66 -4.06 9.24
N PHE A 89 4.27 -4.52 8.05
CA PHE A 89 3.57 -5.77 7.89
C PHE A 89 3.88 -6.33 6.50
N PRO A 90 4.85 -7.26 6.35
CA PRO A 90 5.43 -7.64 5.06
C PRO A 90 4.51 -8.54 4.20
N LEU A 91 3.20 -8.36 4.33
CA LEU A 91 2.13 -8.98 3.56
C LEU A 91 1.22 -7.88 2.99
N ALA A 92 0.36 -8.21 2.03
CA ALA A 92 -0.49 -7.24 1.32
C ALA A 92 0.35 -6.08 0.75
N PHE A 93 0.06 -4.83 1.13
CA PHE A 93 0.80 -3.63 0.69
C PHE A 93 2.04 -3.31 1.53
N GLY A 94 2.40 -4.16 2.51
CA GLY A 94 3.61 -4.01 3.30
C GLY A 94 3.50 -3.18 4.58
N THR A 95 2.29 -2.73 4.95
CA THR A 95 2.03 -1.95 6.18
C THR A 95 0.60 -2.11 6.69
N LEU A 96 0.40 -1.95 8.00
CA LEU A 96 -0.93 -1.77 8.62
C LEU A 96 -1.28 -0.30 8.87
N GLY A 97 -0.51 0.63 8.29
CA GLY A 97 -0.63 2.06 8.51
C GLY A 97 0.22 2.56 9.68
N ALA A 98 -0.23 3.64 10.30
CA ALA A 98 0.44 4.28 11.41
C ALA A 98 -0.55 4.65 12.52
N ILE A 99 -0.01 4.84 13.72
CA ILE A 99 -0.79 5.28 14.87
C ILE A 99 -0.09 6.42 15.61
N ILE A 100 -0.86 7.41 16.05
CA ILE A 100 -0.42 8.45 16.98
C ILE A 100 -1.03 8.19 18.35
N ARG A 101 -0.22 8.31 19.40
CA ARG A 101 -0.71 8.24 20.78
C ARG A 101 -0.95 9.65 21.32
N LEU A 102 -2.22 9.97 21.54
CA LEU A 102 -2.61 11.20 22.24
C LEU A 102 -2.33 11.06 23.75
N ARG A 103 -1.62 12.03 24.33
CA ARG A 103 -1.25 12.05 25.77
C ARG A 103 -2.20 12.88 26.60
N THR A 104 -2.78 13.90 25.99
CA THR A 104 -3.76 14.78 26.62
C THR A 104 -5.08 14.68 25.86
N PRO A 105 -6.23 14.58 26.54
CA PRO A 105 -7.52 14.52 25.87
C PRO A 105 -7.84 15.84 25.15
N PRO A 106 -8.63 15.80 24.06
CA PRO A 106 -9.15 17.00 23.42
C PRO A 106 -10.03 17.79 24.39
N ARG A 107 -9.87 19.12 24.39
CA ARG A 107 -10.62 20.01 25.29
C ARG A 107 -12.03 20.35 24.77
N THR A 108 -12.25 20.22 23.47
CA THR A 108 -13.51 20.54 22.80
C THR A 108 -13.84 19.49 21.75
N ARG A 109 -15.14 19.35 21.43
CA ARG A 109 -15.61 18.49 20.34
C ARG A 109 -15.13 18.98 18.98
N SER A 110 -15.03 20.30 18.78
CA SER A 110 -14.48 20.90 17.56
C SER A 110 -13.03 20.48 17.33
N ALA A 111 -12.19 20.53 18.36
CA ALA A 111 -10.79 20.13 18.24
C ALA A 111 -10.64 18.64 17.89
N LEU A 112 -11.51 17.78 18.43
CA LEU A 112 -11.56 16.37 18.08
C LEU A 112 -12.01 16.15 16.63
N LEU A 113 -13.06 16.84 16.18
CA LEU A 113 -13.57 16.74 14.81
C LEU A 113 -12.55 17.24 13.79
N GLU A 114 -11.95 18.41 14.04
CA GLU A 114 -10.91 18.98 13.18
C GLU A 114 -9.68 18.07 13.10
N MET A 115 -9.21 17.54 14.24
CA MET A 115 -8.11 16.59 14.25
C MET A 115 -8.48 15.32 13.47
N GLY A 116 -9.65 14.74 13.72
CA GLY A 116 -10.12 13.53 13.07
C GLY A 116 -10.27 13.66 11.56
N ALA A 117 -10.70 14.83 11.07
CA ALA A 117 -10.81 15.11 9.63
C ALA A 117 -9.47 15.43 8.97
N ALA A 118 -8.53 16.05 9.69
CA ALA A 118 -7.29 16.56 9.11
C ALA A 118 -6.41 15.48 8.50
N GLY A 119 -6.31 14.30 9.12
CA GLY A 119 -5.51 13.20 8.60
C GLY A 119 -6.06 12.64 7.29
N PRO A 120 -7.31 12.16 7.26
CA PRO A 120 -7.95 11.69 6.03
C PRO A 120 -7.92 12.71 4.89
N LEU A 121 -8.17 13.99 5.16
CA LEU A 121 -8.12 15.03 4.12
C LEU A 121 -6.71 15.27 3.58
N ALA A 122 -5.70 15.27 4.45
CA ALA A 122 -4.31 15.45 4.04
C ALA A 122 -3.78 14.23 3.24
N GLY A 123 -4.07 13.02 3.72
CA GLY A 123 -3.74 11.77 3.02
C GLY A 123 -4.43 11.71 1.66
N PHE A 124 -5.74 11.97 1.61
CA PHE A 124 -6.51 11.98 0.36
C PHE A 124 -5.98 12.98 -0.66
N ALA A 125 -5.64 14.22 -0.23
CA ALA A 125 -5.07 15.21 -1.14
C ALA A 125 -3.75 14.74 -1.78
N VAL A 126 -2.89 14.08 -1.00
CA VAL A 126 -1.63 13.51 -1.51
C VAL A 126 -1.90 12.29 -2.40
N ALA A 127 -2.85 11.43 -2.04
CA ALA A 127 -3.25 10.28 -2.83
C ALA A 127 -3.75 10.70 -4.23
N LEU A 128 -4.54 11.77 -4.33
CA LEU A 128 -4.97 12.32 -5.63
C LEU A 128 -3.80 12.75 -6.50
N VAL A 129 -2.79 13.40 -5.91
CA VAL A 129 -1.58 13.82 -6.65
C VAL A 129 -0.79 12.60 -7.11
N VAL A 130 -0.55 11.65 -6.21
CA VAL A 130 0.16 10.40 -6.50
C VAL A 130 -0.56 9.61 -7.60
N LEU A 131 -1.88 9.47 -7.50
CA LEU A 131 -2.71 8.80 -8.49
C LEU A 131 -2.65 9.51 -9.85
N ALA A 132 -2.83 10.82 -9.89
CA ALA A 132 -2.76 11.60 -11.13
C ALA A 132 -1.39 11.49 -11.83
N LEU A 133 -0.30 11.41 -11.06
CA LEU A 133 1.05 11.20 -11.60
C LEU A 133 1.29 9.77 -12.10
N GLY A 134 0.60 8.78 -11.50
CA GLY A 134 0.74 7.37 -11.87
C GLY A 134 -0.13 6.94 -13.05
N LEU A 135 -1.26 7.61 -13.28
CA LEU A 135 -2.22 7.25 -14.31
C LEU A 135 -1.64 7.22 -15.75
N PRO A 136 -0.83 8.18 -16.23
CA PRO A 136 -0.35 8.22 -17.61
C PRO A 136 0.44 7.00 -18.09
N GLY A 137 1.04 6.21 -17.19
CA GLY A 137 1.83 5.01 -17.55
C GLY A 137 1.05 3.71 -17.44
N THR A 138 -0.27 3.77 -17.21
CA THR A 138 -1.14 2.61 -17.04
C THR A 138 -1.20 1.81 -18.35
N THR A 139 -1.07 0.49 -18.24
CA THR A 139 -1.15 -0.44 -19.37
C THR A 139 -2.55 -1.05 -19.44
N GLY A 140 -3.27 -0.75 -20.52
CA GLY A 140 -4.59 -1.31 -20.76
C GLY A 140 -4.53 -2.78 -21.17
N HIS A 141 -5.29 -3.64 -20.49
CA HIS A 141 -5.40 -5.05 -20.85
C HIS A 141 -6.82 -5.35 -21.34
N ALA A 142 -6.93 -6.16 -22.39
CA ALA A 142 -8.23 -6.66 -22.83
C ALA A 142 -8.82 -7.57 -21.75
N MET A 143 -10.15 -7.67 -21.72
CA MET A 143 -10.85 -8.61 -20.84
C MET A 143 -10.24 -10.02 -21.00
N PRO A 144 -9.81 -10.67 -19.91
CA PRO A 144 -9.22 -12.00 -20.02
C PRO A 144 -10.26 -12.96 -20.60
N GLU A 145 -9.93 -13.56 -21.73
CA GLU A 145 -10.78 -14.59 -22.32
C GLU A 145 -10.67 -15.84 -21.45
N VAL A 146 -11.79 -16.24 -20.82
CA VAL A 146 -11.86 -17.50 -20.08
C VAL A 146 -11.86 -18.62 -21.11
N VAL A 147 -10.66 -19.08 -21.46
CA VAL A 147 -10.48 -20.27 -22.29
C VAL A 147 -10.81 -21.49 -21.41
N LEU A 148 -12.07 -21.96 -21.48
CA LEU A 148 -12.45 -23.27 -20.94
C LEU A 148 -11.86 -24.35 -21.86
N GLN A 149 -10.55 -24.60 -21.74
CA GLN A 149 -9.89 -25.68 -22.46
C GLN A 149 -10.16 -27.00 -21.75
N TRP A 150 -10.99 -27.83 -22.38
CA TRP A 150 -11.26 -29.20 -21.98
C TRP A 150 -10.95 -30.13 -23.16
N PRO A 151 -10.07 -31.14 -23.03
CA PRO A 151 -9.35 -31.59 -21.83
C PRO A 151 -8.12 -30.73 -21.46
N PRO A 152 -7.68 -30.72 -20.19
CA PRO A 152 -6.53 -29.94 -19.75
C PRO A 152 -5.23 -30.36 -20.45
N PRO A 153 -4.26 -29.43 -20.66
CA PRO A 153 -2.94 -29.78 -21.19
C PRO A 153 -2.22 -30.77 -20.27
N ALA A 154 -1.39 -31.65 -20.85
CA ALA A 154 -0.62 -32.59 -20.07
C ALA A 154 0.31 -31.85 -19.08
N PRO A 155 0.38 -32.25 -17.80
CA PRO A 155 1.24 -31.58 -16.83
C PRO A 155 2.70 -31.64 -17.29
N GLU A 156 3.39 -30.50 -17.25
CA GLU A 156 4.83 -30.47 -17.50
C GLU A 156 5.56 -31.18 -16.35
N GLU A 157 6.51 -32.06 -16.69
CA GLU A 157 7.27 -32.85 -15.71
C GLU A 157 8.08 -31.92 -14.78
N PRO A 158 7.82 -31.92 -13.46
CA PRO A 158 8.51 -31.03 -12.53
C PRO A 158 10.00 -31.38 -12.44
N GLY A 159 10.86 -30.37 -12.49
CA GLY A 159 12.32 -30.54 -12.31
C GLY A 159 12.69 -31.25 -11.01
N LEU A 160 13.87 -31.90 -10.98
CA LEU A 160 14.35 -32.81 -9.92
C LEU A 160 14.22 -32.27 -8.47
N VAL A 161 14.32 -30.95 -8.29
CA VAL A 161 14.23 -30.30 -6.96
C VAL A 161 12.78 -30.19 -6.48
N LEU A 162 11.85 -29.98 -7.41
CA LEU A 162 10.42 -29.83 -7.12
C LEU A 162 9.72 -31.19 -6.93
N THR A 163 10.20 -32.24 -7.59
CA THR A 163 9.76 -33.63 -7.35
C THR A 163 10.14 -34.12 -5.95
N ALA A 164 11.34 -33.79 -5.47
CA ALA A 164 11.78 -34.17 -4.12
C ALA A 164 11.03 -33.41 -3.02
N LEU A 165 10.74 -32.11 -3.23
CA LEU A 165 9.96 -31.31 -2.28
C LEU A 165 8.47 -31.69 -2.30
N GLY A 166 7.92 -31.98 -3.49
CA GLY A 166 6.54 -32.40 -3.72
C GLY A 166 6.20 -33.73 -3.04
N ALA A 167 7.13 -34.70 -3.00
CA ALA A 167 6.92 -35.98 -2.30
C ALA A 167 6.82 -35.84 -0.77
N VAL A 168 7.45 -34.81 -0.19
CA VAL A 168 7.38 -34.52 1.26
C VAL A 168 6.12 -33.72 1.61
N LEU A 169 5.68 -32.85 0.70
CA LEU A 169 4.50 -32.00 0.88
C LEU A 169 3.18 -32.67 0.43
N SER A 170 3.21 -33.67 -0.44
CA SER A 170 2.01 -34.36 -0.95
C SER A 170 1.19 -35.00 0.18
N VAL A 171 1.85 -35.49 1.24
CA VAL A 171 1.19 -36.03 2.44
C VAL A 171 0.27 -35.00 3.13
N PHE A 172 0.61 -33.70 3.05
CA PHE A 172 -0.22 -32.62 3.58
C PHE A 172 -1.18 -32.03 2.54
N VAL A 173 -0.83 -32.08 1.25
CA VAL A 173 -1.63 -31.55 0.14
C VAL A 173 -2.80 -32.47 -0.21
N ASP A 174 -2.69 -33.79 -0.03
CA ASP A 174 -3.76 -34.76 -0.26
C ASP A 174 -4.98 -34.60 0.69
N LEU A 175 -4.84 -33.77 1.74
CA LEU A 175 -5.93 -33.38 2.65
C LEU A 175 -6.68 -32.12 2.21
N LEU A 176 -6.16 -31.40 1.22
CA LEU A 176 -6.75 -30.17 0.69
C LEU A 176 -7.38 -30.48 -0.68
N PRO A 177 -8.55 -29.89 -1.00
CA PRO A 177 -9.12 -30.00 -2.34
C PRO A 177 -8.16 -29.43 -3.39
N GLU A 178 -8.06 -30.10 -4.54
CA GLU A 178 -7.20 -29.71 -5.67
C GLU A 178 -7.49 -28.25 -6.06
N MET A 179 -6.47 -27.40 -5.91
CA MET A 179 -6.48 -26.04 -6.42
C MET A 179 -5.90 -26.08 -7.84
N GLU A 180 -6.76 -25.82 -8.81
CA GLU A 180 -6.42 -25.74 -10.23
C GLU A 180 -5.38 -24.61 -10.46
N THR A 181 -4.17 -24.97 -10.90
CA THR A 181 -3.15 -23.98 -11.28
C THR A 181 -3.39 -23.53 -12.71
N THR A 182 -4.22 -22.52 -12.89
CA THR A 182 -4.35 -21.84 -14.19
C THR A 182 -3.08 -21.01 -14.44
N ASN A 183 -2.45 -21.18 -15.60
CA ASN A 183 -1.46 -20.25 -16.17
C ASN A 183 -2.14 -18.93 -16.56
N GLY A 184 -2.73 -18.25 -15.59
CA GLY A 184 -3.26 -16.90 -15.75
C GLY A 184 -2.15 -15.90 -15.45
N LEU A 185 -1.99 -14.89 -16.30
CA LEU A 185 -1.37 -13.65 -15.86
C LEU A 185 -2.13 -13.20 -14.60
N PRO A 186 -1.47 -12.95 -13.46
CA PRO A 186 -2.14 -12.46 -12.26
C PRO A 186 -2.62 -11.02 -12.51
N LEU A 187 -3.75 -10.90 -13.20
CA LEU A 187 -4.44 -9.64 -13.42
C LEU A 187 -5.19 -9.29 -12.14
N THR A 188 -4.66 -8.31 -11.40
CA THR A 188 -5.33 -7.79 -10.22
C THR A 188 -6.53 -6.96 -10.67
N ILE A 189 -7.74 -7.47 -10.39
CA ILE A 189 -8.98 -6.73 -10.68
C ILE A 189 -9.21 -5.70 -9.57
N MET A 190 -8.94 -4.44 -9.88
CA MET A 190 -9.20 -3.34 -8.96
C MET A 190 -10.64 -2.84 -9.04
N ALA A 191 -11.12 -2.34 -7.90
CA ALA A 191 -12.33 -1.52 -7.91
C ALA A 191 -12.04 -0.24 -8.69
N ASN A 192 -13.02 0.24 -9.46
CA ASN A 192 -12.91 1.51 -10.17
C ASN A 192 -13.71 2.59 -9.41
N PRO A 193 -13.06 3.34 -8.49
CA PRO A 193 -13.73 4.40 -7.77
C PRO A 193 -14.01 5.59 -8.71
N PRO A 194 -15.12 6.35 -8.55
CA PRO A 194 -15.48 7.45 -9.45
C PRO A 194 -14.40 8.53 -9.62
N VAL A 195 -13.52 8.67 -8.63
CA VAL A 195 -12.39 9.60 -8.68
C VAL A 195 -11.32 9.18 -9.69
N MET A 196 -11.12 7.87 -9.86
CA MET A 196 -10.19 7.32 -10.84
C MET A 196 -10.71 7.54 -12.27
N ASP A 197 -12.00 7.32 -12.50
CA ASP A 197 -12.66 7.68 -13.77
C ASP A 197 -12.48 9.16 -14.10
N LEU A 198 -12.80 10.03 -13.14
CA LEU A 198 -12.70 11.47 -13.32
C LEU A 198 -11.27 11.93 -13.60
N LEU A 199 -10.29 11.42 -12.84
CA LEU A 199 -8.89 11.74 -13.06
C LEU A 199 -8.36 11.17 -14.37
N GLY A 200 -8.73 9.94 -14.73
CA GLY A 200 -8.34 9.34 -16.01
C GLY A 200 -8.88 10.15 -17.19
N MET A 201 -10.16 10.52 -17.17
CA MET A 201 -10.74 11.39 -18.20
C MET A 201 -10.03 12.76 -18.28
N MET A 202 -9.55 13.30 -17.15
CA MET A 202 -8.80 14.56 -17.13
C MET A 202 -7.35 14.44 -17.61
N VAL A 203 -6.67 13.34 -17.27
CA VAL A 203 -5.21 13.18 -17.45
C VAL A 203 -4.88 12.38 -18.71
N ILE A 204 -5.57 11.26 -18.93
CA ILE A 204 -5.35 10.34 -20.05
C ILE A 204 -6.33 10.64 -21.20
N GLY A 205 -7.48 11.24 -20.90
CA GLY A 205 -8.55 11.50 -21.86
C GLY A 205 -9.62 10.41 -21.92
N GLU A 206 -9.37 9.28 -21.26
CA GLU A 206 -10.31 8.18 -21.06
C GLU A 206 -10.20 7.61 -19.64
N ALA A 207 -11.26 6.96 -19.18
CA ALA A 207 -11.27 6.31 -17.86
C ALA A 207 -10.48 4.99 -17.90
N PRO A 208 -9.68 4.67 -16.87
CA PRO A 208 -8.96 3.39 -16.82
C PRO A 208 -9.94 2.23 -16.80
N GLY A 209 -9.64 1.21 -17.59
CA GLY A 209 -10.37 -0.04 -17.61
C GLY A 209 -10.23 -0.82 -16.31
N ARG A 210 -11.21 -1.69 -16.03
CA ARG A 210 -11.20 -2.56 -14.83
C ARG A 210 -10.03 -3.56 -14.81
N TYR A 211 -9.48 -3.86 -15.99
CA TYR A 211 -8.37 -4.79 -16.18
C TYR A 211 -7.04 -4.07 -16.41
N ASP A 212 -7.03 -2.75 -16.36
CA ASP A 212 -5.83 -1.98 -16.61
C ASP A 212 -4.85 -2.14 -15.45
N GLU A 213 -3.59 -2.31 -15.81
CA GLU A 213 -2.50 -2.44 -14.87
C GLU A 213 -1.95 -1.05 -14.56
N LEU A 214 -2.21 -0.60 -13.33
CA LEU A 214 -1.74 0.69 -12.85
C LEU A 214 -0.23 0.65 -12.65
N THR A 215 0.43 1.76 -12.96
CA THR A 215 1.83 1.95 -12.58
C THR A 215 2.02 1.80 -11.07
N PRO A 216 3.25 1.56 -10.57
CA PRO A 216 3.51 1.46 -9.13
C PRO A 216 3.00 2.68 -8.35
N LEU A 217 3.14 3.88 -8.93
CA LEU A 217 2.65 5.11 -8.33
C LEU A 217 1.12 5.20 -8.38
N GLY A 218 0.50 4.78 -9.49
CA GLY A 218 -0.96 4.71 -9.64
C GLY A 218 -1.58 3.74 -8.65
N LEU A 219 -0.96 2.57 -8.45
CA LEU A 219 -1.37 1.59 -7.46
C LEU A 219 -1.25 2.15 -6.04
N ALA A 220 -0.17 2.86 -5.70
CA ALA A 220 -0.02 3.49 -4.40
C ALA A 220 -1.11 4.53 -4.13
N GLY A 221 -1.46 5.34 -5.13
CA GLY A 221 -2.54 6.32 -5.02
C GLY A 221 -3.95 5.71 -4.96
N TRP A 222 -4.14 4.51 -5.53
CA TRP A 222 -5.38 3.75 -5.40
C TRP A 222 -5.51 3.06 -4.03
N ALA A 223 -4.40 2.55 -3.49
CA ALA A 223 -4.39 1.77 -2.25
C ALA A 223 -4.42 2.63 -0.97
N GLY A 224 -3.92 3.87 -1.03
CA GLY A 224 -3.78 4.79 0.11
C GLY A 224 -4.96 5.73 0.31
#